data_AF-A0A0Q5NM58-F1
#
_entry.id   AF-A0A0Q5NM58-F1
#
_cell.length_a   1.000
_cell.length_b   1.000
_cell.length_c   1.000
_cell.angle_alpha   90.00
_cell.angle_beta   90.00
_cell.angle_gamma   90.00
#
_symmetry.space_group_name_H-M   'P 1'
#
loop_
_entity.id
_entity.type
_entity.pdbx_description
1 polymer ?
#
loop_
_entity_poly.entity_id
_entity_poly.type
_entity_poly.pdbx_seq_one_letter_code
_entity_poly.pdbx_strand_id
1 'polypeptide(L)'
;MKFQIVEDGNFTRWARTSLLVIGLLIMVLSYKFVPPAPFGGFLLLLGLGITAVGGYASRAHLLHIKPFGNGYKKARKSYEVKDGDQDESQ
;
A
#
# COMPACT_ATOMS: atom_id res chain seq x y z
N MET A 1 -18.62 -7.73 9.94
CA MET A 1 -17.34 -7.00 9.82
C MET A 1 -17.07 -6.76 8.33
N LYS A 2 -16.91 -5.51 7.90
CA LYS A 2 -16.67 -5.16 6.49
C LYS A 2 -15.16 -5.03 6.31
N PHE A 3 -14.51 -5.97 5.62
CA PHE A 3 -13.07 -5.91 5.37
C PHE A 3 -12.75 -4.76 4.42
N GLN A 4 -12.41 -3.60 4.96
CA GLN A 4 -11.88 -2.49 4.16
C GLN A 4 -10.39 -2.72 3.96
N ILE A 5 -10.00 -2.96 2.70
CA ILE A 5 -8.61 -3.17 2.30
C ILE A 5 -7.80 -1.85 2.36
N VAL A 6 -8.50 -0.71 2.21
CA VAL A 6 -7.93 0.63 2.24
C VAL A 6 -8.60 1.42 3.34
N GLU A 7 -7.80 1.95 4.26
CA GLU A 7 -8.23 2.79 5.36
C GLU A 7 -7.33 4.04 5.40
N ASP A 8 -7.96 5.22 5.42
CA ASP A 8 -7.28 6.51 5.51
C ASP A 8 -6.20 6.75 4.42
N GLY A 9 -6.50 6.33 3.18
CA GLY A 9 -5.65 6.56 2.01
C GLY A 9 -4.43 5.64 1.90
N ASN A 10 -4.34 4.59 2.72
CA ASN A 10 -3.33 3.54 2.62
C ASN A 10 -3.94 2.15 2.90
N PHE A 11 -3.20 1.08 2.64
CA PHE A 11 -3.60 -0.27 3.03
C PHE A 11 -3.75 -0.37 4.55
N THR A 12 -4.87 -0.94 4.99
CA THR A 12 -5.17 -1.20 6.40
C THR A 12 -4.04 -1.98 7.05
N ARG A 13 -3.77 -1.74 8.34
CA ARG A 13 -2.70 -2.46 9.08
C ARG A 13 -2.85 -3.98 8.92
N TRP A 14 -4.10 -4.46 8.99
CA TRP A 14 -4.47 -5.84 8.75
C TRP A 14 -4.11 -6.33 7.34
N ALA A 15 -4.47 -5.58 6.29
CA ALA A 15 -4.18 -5.95 4.90
C ALA A 15 -2.67 -6.05 4.63
N ARG A 16 -1.87 -5.15 5.22
CA ARG A 16 -0.40 -5.18 5.10
C ARG A 16 0.20 -6.40 5.79
N THR A 17 -0.23 -6.67 7.02
CA THR A 17 0.25 -7.83 7.78
C THR A 17 -0.17 -9.14 7.12
N SER A 18 -1.39 -9.25 6.61
CA SER A 18 -1.83 -10.46 5.92
C SER A 18 -1.10 -10.68 4.59
N LEU A 19 -0.78 -9.63 3.82
CA LEU A 19 0.07 -9.78 2.62
C LEU A 19 1.45 -10.37 2.97
N LEU A 20 2.08 -9.85 4.03
CA LEU A 20 3.37 -10.37 4.49
C LEU A 20 3.27 -11.83 4.92
N VAL A 21 2.28 -12.16 5.76
CA VAL A 21 2.09 -13.53 6.26
C VAL A 21 1.81 -14.49 5.11
N ILE A 22 0.91 -14.14 4.18
CA ILE A 22 0.54 -15.00 3.05
C ILE A 22 1.73 -15.21 2.12
N GLY A 23 2.47 -14.15 1.79
CA GLY A 23 3.66 -14.26 0.93
C GLY A 23 4.72 -15.17 1.53
N LEU A 24 5.00 -15.04 2.83
CA LEU A 24 5.96 -15.88 3.55
C LEU A 24 5.50 -17.34 3.62
N LEU A 25 4.20 -17.56 3.84
CA LEU A 25 3.59 -18.88 3.89
C LEU A 25 3.70 -19.58 2.53
N ILE A 26 3.44 -18.85 1.43
CA ILE A 26 3.64 -19.35 0.06
C ILE A 26 5.11 -19.73 -0.16
N MET A 27 6.07 -18.90 0.27
CA MET A 27 7.50 -19.23 0.13
C MET A 27 7.88 -20.52 0.88
N VAL A 28 7.43 -20.67 2.14
CA VAL A 28 7.72 -21.86 2.95
C VAL A 28 7.10 -23.11 2.34
N LEU A 29 5.84 -23.04 1.89
CA LEU A 29 5.17 -24.16 1.23
C LEU A 29 5.84 -24.52 -0.09
N SER A 30 6.24 -23.52 -0.88
CA SER A 30 6.90 -23.73 -2.17
C SER A 30 8.24 -24.43 -1.98
N TYR A 31 9.03 -24.00 -1.00
CA TYR A 31 10.32 -24.62 -0.69
C TYR A 31 10.17 -26.06 -0.18
N LYS A 32 9.14 -26.34 0.63
CA LYS A 32 8.98 -27.64 1.28
C LYS A 32 8.27 -28.68 0.42
N PHE A 33 7.33 -28.28 -0.42
CA PHE A 33 6.45 -29.21 -1.14
C PHE A 33 6.63 -29.23 -2.65
N VAL A 34 7.27 -28.22 -3.26
CA VAL A 34 7.35 -28.13 -4.72
C VAL A 34 8.79 -28.34 -5.20
N PRO A 35 9.03 -29.30 -6.12
CA PRO A 35 10.33 -29.46 -6.76
C PRO A 35 10.81 -28.15 -7.41
N PRO A 36 12.12 -27.84 -7.38
CA PRO A 36 12.65 -26.55 -7.81
C PRO A 36 12.29 -26.14 -9.24
N ALA A 37 12.11 -27.13 -10.14
CA ALA A 37 11.75 -26.89 -11.53
C ALA A 37 10.57 -27.77 -11.96
N PRO A 38 9.67 -27.28 -12.84
CA PRO A 38 9.61 -25.91 -13.39
C PRO A 38 8.71 -24.94 -12.59
N PHE A 39 7.87 -25.44 -11.68
CA PHE A 39 6.86 -24.63 -10.99
C PHE A 39 7.29 -24.07 -9.63
N GLY A 40 8.23 -24.73 -8.94
CA GLY A 40 8.67 -24.31 -7.60
C GLY A 40 9.32 -22.94 -7.58
N GLY A 41 10.22 -22.66 -8.54
CA GLY A 41 10.85 -21.35 -8.67
C GLY A 41 9.86 -20.21 -8.94
N PHE A 42 8.85 -20.44 -9.78
CA PHE A 42 7.81 -19.44 -10.06
C PHE A 42 6.95 -19.14 -8.84
N LEU A 43 6.55 -20.19 -8.10
CA LEU A 43 5.78 -20.03 -6.87
C LEU A 43 6.57 -19.29 -5.77
N LEU A 44 7.88 -19.56 -5.66
CA LEU A 44 8.78 -18.83 -4.76
C LEU A 44 8.87 -17.34 -5.13
N LEU A 45 9.01 -17.03 -6.42
CA LEU A 45 9.02 -15.65 -6.93
C LEU A 45 7.69 -14.93 -6.66
N LEU A 46 6.56 -15.62 -6.81
CA LEU A 46 5.26 -15.07 -6.45
C LEU A 46 5.16 -14.74 -4.97
N GLY A 47 5.56 -15.68 -4.09
CA GLY A 47 5.60 -15.44 -2.65
C GLY A 47 6.51 -14.26 -2.29
N LEU A 48 7.64 -14.12 -2.98
CA LEU A 48 8.54 -12.97 -2.84
C LEU A 48 7.86 -11.66 -3.22
N GLY A 49 7.22 -11.61 -4.38
CA GLY A 49 6.51 -10.42 -4.87
C GLY A 49 5.41 -9.97 -3.92
N ILE A 50 4.59 -10.91 -3.43
CA ILE A 50 3.51 -10.63 -2.47
C ILE A 50 4.10 -10.07 -1.16
N THR A 51 5.16 -10.68 -0.64
CA THR A 51 5.85 -10.21 0.58
C THR A 51 6.44 -8.82 0.38
N ALA A 52 7.07 -8.56 -0.76
CA ALA A 52 7.64 -7.26 -1.08
C ALA A 52 6.56 -6.16 -1.10
N VAL A 53 5.43 -6.40 -1.77
CA VAL A 53 4.31 -5.44 -1.81
C VAL A 53 3.78 -5.15 -0.40
N GLY A 54 3.62 -6.18 0.44
CA GLY A 54 3.22 -6.01 1.84
C GLY A 54 4.22 -5.17 2.65
N GLY A 55 5.51 -5.42 2.45
CA GLY A 55 6.61 -4.69 3.10
C GLY A 55 6.69 -3.23 2.68
N TYR A 56 6.59 -2.94 1.38
CA TYR A 56 6.57 -1.57 0.85
C TYR A 56 5.33 -0.79 1.31
N ALA A 57 4.15 -1.43 1.34
CA ALA A 57 2.95 -0.81 1.89
C ALA A 57 3.10 -0.48 3.39
N SER A 58 3.84 -1.32 4.14
CA SER A 58 4.19 -1.05 5.54
C SER A 58 5.10 0.18 5.67
N ARG A 59 6.15 0.29 4.85
CA ARG A 59 7.04 1.46 4.85
C ARG A 59 6.36 2.75 4.42
N ALA A 60 5.47 2.70 3.42
CA ALA A 60 4.70 3.88 2.99
C ALA A 60 3.86 4.47 4.14
N HIS A 61 3.30 3.61 5.00
CA HIS A 61 2.59 4.06 6.19
C HIS A 61 3.51 4.74 7.21
N LEU A 62 4.70 4.19 7.43
CA LEU A 62 5.69 4.77 8.34
C LEU A 62 6.18 6.14 7.86
N LEU A 63 6.28 6.33 6.55
CA LEU A 63 6.62 7.62 5.93
C LEU A 63 5.41 8.57 5.79
N HIS A 64 4.25 8.23 6.35
CA HIS A 64 2.98 8.97 6.19
C HIS A 64 2.57 9.24 4.73
N ILE A 65 3.08 8.46 3.78
CA ILE A 65 2.68 8.54 2.39
C ILE A 65 1.33 7.84 2.27
N LYS A 66 0.31 8.61 1.88
CA LYS A 66 -1.06 8.14 1.62
C LYS A 66 -1.27 8.05 0.10
N PRO A 67 -0.89 6.94 -0.56
CA PRO A 67 -0.97 6.82 -2.02
C PRO A 67 -2.41 6.92 -2.55
N PHE A 68 -3.40 6.54 -1.75
CA PHE A 68 -4.83 6.66 -2.07
C PHE A 68 -5.50 7.78 -1.27
N GLY A 69 -4.72 8.67 -0.66
CA GLY A 69 -5.21 9.76 0.18
C GLY A 69 -5.69 10.95 -0.65
N ASN A 70 -6.71 11.64 -0.14
CA ASN A 70 -7.28 12.82 -0.80
C ASN A 70 -6.50 14.12 -0.49
N GLY A 71 -5.27 14.01 0.02
CA GLY A 71 -4.42 15.14 0.42
C GLY A 71 -4.15 16.11 -0.73
N TYR A 72 -4.00 15.59 -1.95
CA TYR A 72 -3.83 16.40 -3.16
C TYR A 72 -5.01 17.36 -3.42
N LYS A 73 -6.25 16.91 -3.19
CA LYS A 73 -7.43 17.80 -3.32
C LYS A 73 -7.42 18.91 -2.27
N LYS A 74 -6.93 18.64 -1.07
CA LYS A 74 -6.82 19.64 0.01
C LYS A 74 -5.72 20.67 -0.28
N ALA A 75 -4.58 20.23 -0.82
CA ALA A 75 -3.51 21.11 -1.28
C ALA A 75 -3.99 22.00 -2.44
N ARG A 76 -4.67 21.43 -3.44
CA ARG A 76 -5.23 22.20 -4.57
C ARG A 76 -6.21 23.29 -4.11
N LYS A 77 -7.11 23.00 -3.16
CA LYS A 77 -8.02 24.00 -2.59
C LYS A 77 -7.32 25.12 -1.82
N SER A 78 -6.11 24.90 -1.30
CA SER A 78 -5.33 25.95 -0.64
C SER A 78 -4.76 26.99 -1.59
N TYR A 79 -4.67 26.67 -2.89
CA TYR A 79 -4.21 27.59 -3.94
C TYR A 79 -5.38 28.25 -4.70
N GLU A 80 -6.63 27.84 -4.44
CA GLU A 80 -7.79 28.56 -4.97
C GLU A 80 -7.86 29.90 -4.22
N VAL A 81 -7.50 30.98 -4.93
CA VAL A 81 -7.63 32.36 -4.44
C VAL A 81 -9.09 32.57 -4.09
N LYS A 82 -9.37 32.99 -2.85
CA LYS A 82 -10.73 33.44 -2.50
C LYS A 82 -10.97 34.72 -3.29
N ASP A 83 -12.01 34.75 -4.11
CA ASP A 83 -12.46 35.91 -4.89
C ASP A 83 -12.84 37.16 -4.04
N GLY A 84 -12.51 37.20 -2.74
CA GLY A 84 -12.80 38.29 -1.81
C GLY A 84 -11.59 38.97 -1.18
N ASP A 85 -10.35 38.54 -1.45
CA ASP A 85 -9.12 39.16 -0.90
C ASP A 85 -8.38 40.04 -1.93
N GLN A 86 -9.07 40.52 -2.97
CA GLN A 86 -8.53 41.42 -4.01
C GLN A 86 -8.88 42.90 -3.83
N ASP A 87 -9.47 43.31 -2.71
CA ASP A 87 -9.96 44.68 -2.50
C ASP A 87 -9.49 45.29 -1.16
N GLU A 88 -8.19 45.20 -0.85
CA GLU A 88 -7.56 46.05 0.18
C GLU A 88 -6.18 46.55 -0.28
N SER A 89 -6.19 47.32 -1.37
CA SER A 89 -5.10 48.25 -1.68
C SER A 89 -5.66 49.45 -2.44
N GLN A 90 -6.39 50.31 -1.72
CA GLN A 90 -6.60 51.71 -2.06
C GLN A 90 -5.99 52.57 -0.95
#